data_AF-A0A9E2F204-F1
#
_entry.id   AF-A0A9E2F204-F1
#
_cell.length_a   1.000
_cell.length_b   1.000
_cell.length_c   1.000
_cell.angle_alpha   90.00
_cell.angle_beta   90.00
_cell.angle_gamma   90.00
#
_symmetry.space_group_name_H-M   'P 1'
#
loop_
_entity.id
_entity.type
_entity.pdbx_description
1 polymer ?
#
loop_
_entity_poly.entity_id
_entity_poly.type
_entity_poly.pdbx_seq_one_letter_code
_entity_poly.pdbx_strand_id
1 'polypeptide(L)'
;AAAVNPALTGTKFAAWHSATVAPGQAYVLNLVLSAGELDDPFDRHGAITAARRSEADVFYDELLPSASPEDHRIMRQSLAGMIWSKQFYHYDVQRWLDGDQLPAPPERRHGRNVGWRHVEAADIISMPDCWEYPWFAAWDLAYHCAALALIDVEFAKHQIELMLSERYLNPNGQIPSYEWDFGDTNPPVHAAGALKVFRAERVQTGRADLDFLKRVFNKLLLNYAWWINRKDREGHNLFEGGFLGLDNISVYDRSKPLPPGFTLKQADATGWMAMFAVQMTVMALELAVEDANYEDMAIQIYDQFLAIANAIAGGDDHGVSLWHDEAGFFTDVLVTPEGTTHRIDVYSWVGLIPLFGCEVIDQRLLANAPRFRELLLKHKKGLFRGHEICACPNWENERGEHLLALVNETMLPRILAHLLSEDEFLSRYGVRGVSRIHAEVQDLGHLPGIGDVTIEYIPGESTSDLFGGNSNWRGPVWMPTNFTLVQALEKYHRYLGDGFRVPVPFLDNEELNLQQIATLIAERLVDLYRRDENGHVPALRGGSPFQDDPNWQDLCFFYEYFHADTGQGLGAAHQTGWTGLLANLVMRRHRKHIPAFWRDKD
;
A
#
# COMPACT_ATOMS: atom_id res chain seq x y z
N ALA A 1 -31.78 -31.38 21.58
CA ALA A 1 -33.14 -30.82 21.54
C ALA A 1 -33.32 -29.53 22.36
N ALA A 2 -32.42 -29.16 23.29
CA ALA A 2 -32.56 -27.97 24.13
C ALA A 2 -32.05 -26.63 23.49
N ALA A 3 -31.49 -26.68 22.27
CA ALA A 3 -30.89 -25.50 21.62
C ALA A 3 -31.87 -24.68 20.76
N VAL A 4 -33.07 -25.19 20.51
CA VAL A 4 -34.11 -24.52 19.70
C VAL A 4 -35.22 -24.10 20.63
N ASN A 5 -35.66 -22.83 20.55
CA ASN A 5 -36.81 -22.35 21.32
C ASN A 5 -38.04 -23.20 20.97
N PRO A 6 -38.65 -23.93 21.94
CA PRO A 6 -39.84 -24.74 21.68
C PRO A 6 -41.04 -23.93 21.19
N ALA A 7 -41.07 -22.62 21.46
CA ALA A 7 -42.11 -21.72 20.98
C ALA A 7 -41.91 -21.28 19.52
N LEU A 8 -40.82 -21.68 18.86
CA LEU A 8 -40.47 -21.33 17.48
C LEU A 8 -40.43 -19.81 17.21
N THR A 9 -40.09 -19.02 18.24
CA THR A 9 -39.90 -17.58 18.16
C THR A 9 -38.48 -17.19 18.58
N GLY A 10 -37.97 -16.06 18.12
CA GLY A 10 -36.65 -15.57 18.51
C GLY A 10 -36.07 -14.56 17.55
N THR A 11 -34.90 -14.02 17.90
CA THR A 11 -34.14 -13.07 17.06
C THR A 11 -33.19 -13.76 16.08
N LYS A 12 -33.11 -15.10 16.13
CA LYS A 12 -32.27 -15.92 15.27
C LYS A 12 -33.11 -17.00 14.60
N PHE A 13 -32.88 -17.22 13.32
CA PHE A 13 -33.55 -18.22 12.50
C PHE A 13 -32.49 -19.00 11.72
N ALA A 14 -32.68 -20.32 11.61
CA ALA A 14 -31.88 -21.17 10.75
C ALA A 14 -32.82 -22.14 10.03
N ALA A 15 -32.83 -22.10 8.71
CA ALA A 15 -33.45 -23.12 7.88
C ALA A 15 -32.40 -24.19 7.56
N TRP A 16 -32.71 -25.46 7.84
CA TRP A 16 -31.88 -26.58 7.42
C TRP A 16 -32.57 -27.31 6.27
N HIS A 17 -31.89 -27.41 5.14
CA HIS A 17 -32.37 -28.09 3.94
C HIS A 17 -31.33 -29.12 3.49
N SER A 18 -31.77 -30.28 3.02
CA SER A 18 -30.89 -31.34 2.51
C SER A 18 -31.38 -31.80 1.14
N ALA A 19 -30.48 -31.81 0.17
CA ALA A 19 -30.73 -32.28 -1.19
C ALA A 19 -29.54 -33.15 -1.65
N THR A 20 -29.82 -34.17 -2.46
CA THR A 20 -28.79 -34.98 -3.14
C THR A 20 -28.78 -34.60 -4.62
N VAL A 21 -27.64 -34.12 -5.11
CA VAL A 21 -27.49 -33.63 -6.49
C VAL A 21 -26.53 -34.55 -7.24
N ALA A 22 -26.98 -35.16 -8.33
CA ALA A 22 -26.14 -36.02 -9.18
C ALA A 22 -25.16 -35.19 -10.04
N PRO A 23 -24.05 -35.76 -10.54
CA PRO A 23 -23.12 -35.05 -11.42
C PRO A 23 -23.84 -34.40 -12.61
N GLY A 24 -23.53 -33.12 -12.87
CA GLY A 24 -24.14 -32.32 -13.94
C GLY A 24 -25.60 -31.92 -13.70
N GLN A 25 -26.21 -32.25 -12.56
CA GLN A 25 -27.53 -31.77 -12.17
C GLN A 25 -27.42 -30.51 -11.29
N ALA A 26 -28.49 -29.73 -11.22
CA ALA A 26 -28.60 -28.56 -10.36
C ALA A 26 -29.82 -28.67 -9.44
N TYR A 27 -29.71 -28.14 -8.23
CA TYR A 27 -30.80 -27.95 -7.29
C TYR A 27 -30.84 -26.48 -6.87
N VAL A 28 -31.99 -25.83 -7.04
CA VAL A 28 -32.13 -24.38 -6.83
C VAL A 28 -33.08 -24.11 -5.67
N LEU A 29 -32.61 -23.33 -4.69
CA LEU A 29 -33.41 -22.80 -3.58
C LEU A 29 -33.57 -21.30 -3.76
N ASN A 30 -34.81 -20.84 -3.93
CA ASN A 30 -35.13 -19.42 -3.99
C ASN A 30 -35.54 -18.95 -2.59
N LEU A 31 -34.82 -17.97 -2.05
CA LEU A 31 -35.06 -17.40 -0.74
C LEU A 31 -35.28 -15.89 -0.90
N VAL A 32 -36.29 -15.36 -0.21
CA VAL A 32 -36.63 -13.93 -0.23
C VAL A 32 -36.67 -13.44 1.21
N LEU A 33 -35.75 -12.53 1.54
CA LEU A 33 -35.78 -11.82 2.81
C LEU A 33 -36.66 -10.58 2.65
N SER A 34 -37.71 -10.47 3.47
CA SER A 34 -38.65 -9.36 3.44
C SER A 34 -38.96 -8.89 4.86
N ALA A 35 -39.21 -7.59 5.02
CA ALA A 35 -39.64 -7.00 6.30
C ALA A 35 -41.12 -7.27 6.62
N GLY A 36 -41.90 -7.67 5.61
CA GLY A 36 -43.32 -8.02 5.75
C GLY A 36 -43.72 -9.17 4.83
N GLU A 37 -44.92 -9.68 5.00
CA GLU A 37 -45.48 -10.70 4.11
C GLU A 37 -45.63 -10.13 2.69
N LEU A 38 -45.34 -10.98 1.71
CA LEU A 38 -45.47 -10.67 0.29
C LEU A 38 -46.48 -11.65 -0.31
N ASP A 39 -47.39 -11.17 -1.15
CA ASP A 39 -48.39 -12.02 -1.83
C ASP A 39 -47.71 -13.03 -2.76
N ASP A 40 -46.77 -12.56 -3.58
CA ASP A 40 -46.04 -13.36 -4.57
C ASP A 40 -44.51 -13.15 -4.45
N PRO A 41 -43.85 -13.67 -3.39
CA PRO A 41 -42.45 -13.36 -3.08
C PRO A 41 -41.47 -13.79 -4.19
N PHE A 42 -41.79 -14.84 -4.95
CA PHE A 42 -40.86 -15.48 -5.87
C PHE A 42 -41.07 -15.12 -7.35
N ASP A 43 -42.20 -14.52 -7.71
CA ASP A 43 -42.62 -14.31 -9.11
C ASP A 43 -41.61 -13.52 -9.94
N ARG A 44 -40.88 -12.60 -9.29
CA ARG A 44 -39.91 -11.72 -9.96
C ARG A 44 -38.47 -12.22 -9.89
N HIS A 45 -38.20 -13.37 -9.26
CA HIS A 45 -36.83 -13.83 -9.01
C HIS A 45 -36.00 -13.95 -10.31
N GLY A 46 -36.52 -14.67 -11.31
CA GLY A 46 -35.82 -14.86 -12.58
C GLY A 46 -35.55 -13.55 -13.33
N ALA A 47 -36.54 -12.65 -13.36
CA ALA A 47 -36.42 -11.34 -13.99
C ALA A 47 -35.41 -10.44 -13.28
N ILE A 48 -35.43 -10.42 -11.93
CA ILE A 48 -34.48 -9.64 -11.12
C ILE A 48 -33.06 -10.15 -11.33
N THR A 49 -32.84 -11.47 -11.25
CA THR A 49 -31.49 -12.04 -11.43
C THR A 49 -30.94 -11.77 -12.83
N ALA A 50 -31.76 -11.89 -13.87
CA ALA A 50 -31.37 -11.54 -15.24
C ALA A 50 -31.03 -10.05 -15.39
N ALA A 51 -31.86 -9.16 -14.82
CA ALA A 51 -31.63 -7.72 -14.83
C ALA A 51 -30.32 -7.34 -14.12
N ARG A 52 -30.09 -7.85 -12.89
CA ARG A 52 -28.86 -7.59 -12.13
C ARG A 52 -27.61 -8.09 -12.84
N ARG A 53 -27.67 -9.24 -13.52
CA ARG A 53 -26.57 -9.73 -14.35
C ARG A 53 -26.28 -8.79 -15.51
N SER A 54 -27.31 -8.38 -16.25
CA SER A 54 -27.16 -7.46 -17.38
C SER A 54 -26.61 -6.09 -16.95
N GLU A 55 -27.08 -5.55 -15.83
CA GLU A 55 -26.57 -4.29 -15.29
C GLU A 55 -25.11 -4.40 -14.87
N ALA A 56 -24.71 -5.52 -14.26
CA ALA A 56 -23.31 -5.76 -13.93
C ALA A 56 -22.43 -5.89 -15.19
N ASP A 57 -22.90 -6.59 -16.22
CA ASP A 57 -22.17 -6.72 -17.48
C ASP A 57 -21.95 -5.33 -18.13
N VAL A 58 -23.02 -4.52 -18.26
CA VAL A 58 -22.93 -3.14 -18.79
C VAL A 58 -21.98 -2.27 -17.97
N PHE A 59 -22.06 -2.34 -16.64
CA PHE A 59 -21.19 -1.55 -15.75
C PHE A 59 -19.70 -1.85 -15.99
N TYR A 60 -19.31 -3.14 -16.06
CA TYR A 60 -17.91 -3.50 -16.28
C TYR A 60 -17.42 -3.23 -17.71
N ASP A 61 -18.32 -3.33 -18.70
CA ASP A 61 -18.02 -2.95 -20.09
C ASP A 61 -17.76 -1.45 -20.20
N GLU A 62 -18.58 -0.60 -19.56
CA GLU A 62 -18.42 0.85 -19.54
C GLU A 62 -17.18 1.31 -18.75
N LEU A 63 -16.79 0.57 -17.72
CA LEU A 63 -15.61 0.89 -16.92
C LEU A 63 -14.31 0.83 -17.76
N LEU A 64 -14.27 -0.09 -18.73
CA LEU A 64 -13.08 -0.38 -19.54
C LEU A 64 -13.40 -0.79 -21.00
N PRO A 65 -14.02 0.08 -21.83
CA PRO A 65 -14.67 -0.32 -23.09
C PRO A 65 -13.74 -0.82 -24.20
N SER A 66 -12.42 -0.57 -24.07
CA SER A 66 -11.41 -0.93 -25.08
C SER A 66 -10.51 -2.10 -24.65
N ALA A 67 -10.84 -2.79 -23.55
CA ALA A 67 -10.03 -3.88 -23.05
C ALA A 67 -10.15 -5.17 -23.87
N SER A 68 -9.10 -5.98 -23.82
CA SER A 68 -9.17 -7.35 -24.29
C SER A 68 -10.12 -8.16 -23.38
N PRO A 69 -10.69 -9.28 -23.86
CA PRO A 69 -11.48 -10.16 -23.01
C PRO A 69 -10.74 -10.63 -21.76
N GLU A 70 -9.42 -10.80 -21.86
CA GLU A 70 -8.56 -11.17 -20.74
C GLU A 70 -8.40 -10.03 -19.72
N ASP A 71 -8.12 -8.81 -20.15
CA ASP A 71 -8.04 -7.64 -19.27
C ASP A 71 -9.39 -7.38 -18.58
N HIS A 72 -10.50 -7.52 -19.31
CA HIS A 72 -11.85 -7.42 -18.73
C HIS A 72 -12.08 -8.47 -17.64
N ARG A 73 -11.65 -9.71 -17.89
CA ARG A 73 -11.76 -10.82 -16.95
C ARG A 73 -10.96 -10.55 -15.67
N ILE A 74 -9.69 -10.13 -15.81
CA ILE A 74 -8.81 -9.78 -14.68
C ILE A 74 -9.45 -8.65 -13.86
N MET A 75 -9.81 -7.54 -14.50
CA MET A 75 -10.41 -6.40 -13.82
C MET A 75 -11.70 -6.79 -13.07
N ARG A 76 -12.61 -7.51 -13.74
CA ARG A 76 -13.89 -7.91 -13.14
C ARG A 76 -13.70 -8.85 -11.96
N GLN A 77 -12.82 -9.84 -12.07
CA GLN A 77 -12.58 -10.78 -10.97
C GLN A 77 -11.83 -10.15 -9.81
N SER A 78 -10.87 -9.25 -10.06
CA SER A 78 -10.19 -8.50 -8.99
C SER A 78 -11.19 -7.65 -8.20
N LEU A 79 -12.07 -6.91 -8.89
CA LEU A 79 -13.09 -6.08 -8.23
C LEU A 79 -14.18 -6.91 -7.55
N ALA A 80 -14.57 -8.05 -8.13
CA ALA A 80 -15.47 -8.98 -7.47
C ALA A 80 -14.86 -9.52 -6.17
N GLY A 81 -13.59 -9.93 -6.20
CA GLY A 81 -12.88 -10.37 -5.00
C GLY A 81 -12.81 -9.29 -3.92
N MET A 82 -12.54 -8.02 -4.27
CA MET A 82 -12.61 -6.90 -3.32
C MET A 82 -13.98 -6.79 -2.63
N ILE A 83 -15.08 -7.04 -3.37
CA ILE A 83 -16.44 -7.04 -2.80
C ILE A 83 -16.63 -8.23 -1.87
N TRP A 84 -16.18 -9.42 -2.25
CA TRP A 84 -16.29 -10.64 -1.45
C TRP A 84 -15.39 -10.66 -0.22
N SER A 85 -14.32 -9.85 -0.21
CA SER A 85 -13.47 -9.63 0.96
C SER A 85 -14.07 -8.69 2.01
N LYS A 86 -15.22 -8.06 1.75
CA LYS A 86 -15.94 -7.26 2.75
C LYS A 86 -16.55 -8.19 3.79
N GLN A 87 -16.12 -8.10 5.05
CA GLN A 87 -16.62 -8.92 6.15
C GLN A 87 -17.12 -8.06 7.31
N PHE A 88 -18.17 -8.54 7.98
CA PHE A 88 -18.59 -7.95 9.25
C PHE A 88 -17.61 -8.38 10.34
N TYR A 89 -16.90 -7.41 10.90
CA TYR A 89 -15.91 -7.62 11.95
C TYR A 89 -16.43 -7.03 13.26
N HIS A 90 -16.54 -7.89 14.29
CA HIS A 90 -17.05 -7.51 15.61
C HIS A 90 -16.08 -7.88 16.71
N TYR A 91 -15.48 -6.88 17.33
CA TYR A 91 -14.55 -7.04 18.44
C TYR A 91 -14.62 -5.84 19.40
N ASP A 92 -15.21 -6.07 20.58
CA ASP A 92 -15.20 -5.14 21.70
C ASP A 92 -14.13 -5.59 22.69
N VAL A 93 -13.03 -4.84 22.76
CA VAL A 93 -11.86 -5.18 23.58
C VAL A 93 -12.21 -5.09 25.06
N GLN A 94 -12.96 -4.08 25.49
CA GLN A 94 -13.34 -3.94 26.89
C GLN A 94 -14.19 -5.12 27.34
N ARG A 95 -15.23 -5.46 26.58
CA ARG A 95 -16.09 -6.61 26.87
C ARG A 95 -15.33 -7.93 26.83
N TRP A 96 -14.37 -8.09 25.91
CA TRP A 96 -13.51 -9.27 25.88
C TRP A 96 -12.69 -9.45 27.17
N LEU A 97 -12.14 -8.35 27.68
CA LEU A 97 -11.29 -8.34 28.88
C LEU A 97 -12.07 -8.46 30.19
N ASP A 98 -13.21 -7.79 30.29
CA ASP A 98 -14.02 -7.75 31.52
C ASP A 98 -14.98 -8.96 31.62
N GLY A 99 -15.31 -9.56 30.48
CA GLY A 99 -16.35 -10.58 30.37
C GLY A 99 -17.71 -9.95 30.09
N ASP A 100 -18.69 -10.81 29.83
CA ASP A 100 -20.05 -10.40 29.57
C ASP A 100 -21.02 -10.96 30.62
N GLN A 101 -21.90 -11.90 30.26
CA GLN A 101 -22.75 -12.59 31.22
C GLN A 101 -21.95 -13.58 32.08
N LEU A 102 -20.77 -14.00 31.61
CA LEU A 102 -19.83 -14.84 32.32
C LEU A 102 -18.55 -14.05 32.63
N PRO A 103 -17.95 -14.23 33.82
CA PRO A 103 -16.69 -13.57 34.15
C PRO A 103 -15.57 -14.03 33.19
N ALA A 104 -14.77 -13.08 32.71
CA ALA A 104 -13.60 -13.40 31.91
C ALA A 104 -12.51 -14.15 32.73
N PRO A 105 -11.80 -15.12 32.14
CA PRO A 105 -10.62 -15.73 32.75
C PRO A 105 -9.56 -14.66 33.11
N PRO A 106 -8.88 -14.77 34.28
CA PRO A 106 -7.89 -13.78 34.71
C PRO A 106 -6.76 -13.53 33.71
N GLU A 107 -6.39 -14.56 32.94
CA GLU A 107 -5.30 -14.53 31.95
C GLU A 107 -5.55 -13.50 30.84
N ARG A 108 -6.83 -13.19 30.53
CA ARG A 108 -7.17 -12.19 29.49
C ARG A 108 -6.61 -10.81 29.79
N ARG A 109 -6.40 -10.46 31.07
CA ARG A 109 -5.84 -9.16 31.49
C ARG A 109 -4.37 -8.97 31.12
N HIS A 110 -3.72 -10.03 30.66
CA HIS A 110 -2.31 -10.04 30.25
C HIS A 110 -2.14 -10.46 28.78
N GLY A 111 -3.24 -10.59 28.03
CA GLY A 111 -3.22 -11.00 26.63
C GLY A 111 -2.94 -9.85 25.65
N ARG A 112 -3.06 -10.15 24.36
CA ARG A 112 -2.96 -9.14 23.28
C ARG A 112 -3.94 -7.98 23.48
N ASN A 113 -3.56 -6.81 23.00
CA ASN A 113 -4.40 -5.61 22.90
C ASN A 113 -4.99 -5.08 24.22
N VAL A 114 -4.46 -5.48 25.38
CA VAL A 114 -4.96 -5.01 26.70
C VAL A 114 -4.90 -3.48 26.86
N GLY A 115 -3.99 -2.81 26.16
CA GLY A 115 -3.87 -1.34 26.12
C GLY A 115 -4.91 -0.64 25.24
N TRP A 116 -5.71 -1.39 24.49
CA TRP A 116 -6.63 -0.90 23.47
C TRP A 116 -8.11 -1.07 23.87
N ARG A 117 -8.41 -0.88 25.16
CA ARG A 117 -9.77 -1.08 25.71
C ARG A 117 -10.86 -0.25 25.04
N HIS A 118 -10.49 0.88 24.43
CA HIS A 118 -11.41 1.77 23.72
C HIS A 118 -11.84 1.22 22.35
N VAL A 119 -11.17 0.18 21.83
CA VAL A 119 -11.50 -0.39 20.53
C VAL A 119 -12.82 -1.14 20.60
N GLU A 120 -13.78 -0.67 19.81
CA GLU A 120 -15.12 -1.25 19.66
C GLU A 120 -15.47 -1.35 18.18
N ALA A 121 -15.09 -2.49 17.58
CA ALA A 121 -15.35 -2.79 16.19
C ALA A 121 -16.72 -3.46 16.02
N ALA A 122 -17.53 -2.97 15.08
CA ALA A 122 -18.85 -3.53 14.74
C ALA A 122 -19.24 -3.14 13.31
N ASP A 123 -18.32 -3.35 12.36
CA ASP A 123 -18.34 -2.67 11.06
C ASP A 123 -18.08 -3.67 9.92
N ILE A 124 -18.52 -3.31 8.70
CA ILE A 124 -18.11 -4.03 7.49
C ILE A 124 -16.77 -3.48 7.04
N ILE A 125 -15.74 -4.33 7.06
CA ILE A 125 -14.37 -3.96 6.75
C ILE A 125 -13.86 -4.81 5.58
N SER A 126 -13.05 -4.21 4.70
CA SER A 126 -12.35 -4.96 3.64
C SER A 126 -11.17 -5.73 4.22
N MET A 127 -11.23 -7.06 4.17
CA MET A 127 -10.16 -7.95 4.66
C MET A 127 -9.06 -8.14 3.60
N PRO A 128 -7.81 -8.41 4.01
CA PRO A 128 -6.74 -8.83 3.09
C PRO A 128 -7.10 -10.12 2.35
N ASP A 129 -7.69 -11.09 3.05
CA ASP A 129 -8.10 -12.41 2.56
C ASP A 129 -9.37 -12.84 3.30
N CYS A 130 -10.36 -13.40 2.61
CA CYS A 130 -11.65 -13.74 3.24
C CYS A 130 -11.63 -15.04 4.08
N TRP A 131 -10.56 -15.83 4.00
CA TRP A 131 -10.43 -17.16 4.59
C TRP A 131 -9.27 -17.25 5.59
N GLU A 132 -8.05 -16.96 5.16
CA GLU A 132 -6.83 -17.07 5.97
C GLU A 132 -6.61 -15.86 6.87
N TYR A 133 -7.01 -14.68 6.38
CA TYR A 133 -6.90 -13.42 7.12
C TYR A 133 -8.26 -12.73 7.33
N PRO A 134 -9.22 -13.37 8.03
CA PRO A 134 -10.55 -12.81 8.28
C PRO A 134 -10.52 -11.72 9.38
N TRP A 135 -9.51 -10.87 9.33
CA TRP A 135 -9.21 -9.78 10.25
C TRP A 135 -8.50 -8.66 9.46
N PHE A 136 -8.63 -7.42 9.93
CA PHE A 136 -8.11 -6.26 9.18
C PHE A 136 -6.62 -6.01 9.45
N ALA A 137 -5.89 -5.61 8.41
CA ALA A 137 -4.61 -4.92 8.54
C ALA A 137 -4.76 -3.49 8.02
N ALA A 138 -4.38 -2.50 8.81
CA ALA A 138 -4.67 -1.10 8.48
C ALA A 138 -3.85 -0.60 7.28
N TRP A 139 -2.61 -1.06 7.12
CA TRP A 139 -1.81 -0.68 5.94
C TRP A 139 -2.31 -1.34 4.65
N ASP A 140 -2.75 -2.61 4.68
CA ASP A 140 -3.46 -3.27 3.58
C ASP A 140 -4.70 -2.47 3.18
N LEU A 141 -5.48 -2.01 4.17
CA LEU A 141 -6.73 -1.28 3.93
C LEU A 141 -6.52 -0.01 3.09
N ALA A 142 -5.40 0.70 3.30
CA ALA A 142 -5.06 1.87 2.48
C ALA A 142 -4.88 1.50 0.98
N TYR A 143 -4.33 0.31 0.69
CA TYR A 143 -4.22 -0.23 -0.67
C TYR A 143 -5.56 -0.77 -1.20
N HIS A 144 -6.38 -1.41 -0.35
CA HIS A 144 -7.73 -1.87 -0.72
C HIS A 144 -8.58 -0.71 -1.25
N CYS A 145 -8.48 0.45 -0.58
CA CYS A 145 -9.24 1.65 -0.93
C CYS A 145 -8.95 2.14 -2.36
N ALA A 146 -7.74 1.92 -2.88
CA ALA A 146 -7.42 2.31 -4.26
C ALA A 146 -8.19 1.48 -5.31
N ALA A 147 -8.37 0.19 -5.05
CA ALA A 147 -9.15 -0.71 -5.90
C ALA A 147 -10.66 -0.51 -5.70
N LEU A 148 -11.11 -0.41 -4.45
CA LEU A 148 -12.51 -0.18 -4.10
C LEU A 148 -13.04 1.13 -4.67
N ALA A 149 -12.22 2.20 -4.68
CA ALA A 149 -12.62 3.48 -5.24
C ALA A 149 -12.97 3.42 -6.73
N LEU A 150 -12.62 2.35 -7.46
CA LEU A 150 -13.04 2.16 -8.86
C LEU A 150 -14.52 1.84 -9.00
N ILE A 151 -15.16 1.30 -7.96
CA ILE A 151 -16.54 0.82 -7.99
C ILE A 151 -17.42 1.41 -6.88
N ASP A 152 -16.83 1.86 -5.78
CA ASP A 152 -17.54 2.30 -4.58
C ASP A 152 -16.65 3.27 -3.77
N VAL A 153 -16.58 4.52 -4.25
CA VAL A 153 -15.73 5.56 -3.65
C VAL A 153 -16.17 5.92 -2.23
N GLU A 154 -17.47 5.86 -1.93
CA GLU A 154 -18.00 6.14 -0.60
C GLU A 154 -17.60 5.06 0.41
N PHE A 155 -17.67 3.78 0.03
CA PHE A 155 -17.14 2.72 0.88
C PHE A 155 -15.63 2.90 1.10
N ALA A 156 -14.85 3.22 0.07
CA ALA A 156 -13.42 3.46 0.20
C ALA A 156 -13.09 4.63 1.16
N LYS A 157 -13.83 5.74 1.10
CA LYS A 157 -13.72 6.84 2.06
C LYS A 157 -14.00 6.36 3.49
N HIS A 158 -15.10 5.63 3.67
CA HIS A 158 -15.49 5.11 4.98
C HIS A 158 -14.42 4.19 5.57
N GLN A 159 -13.77 3.33 4.76
CA GLN A 159 -12.69 2.47 5.25
C GLN A 159 -11.48 3.26 5.78
N ILE A 160 -11.10 4.36 5.10
CA ILE A 160 -10.04 5.27 5.58
C ILE A 160 -10.45 5.94 6.89
N GLU A 161 -11.67 6.48 6.96
CA GLU A 161 -12.18 7.17 8.15
C GLU A 161 -12.35 6.22 9.34
N LEU A 162 -12.69 4.95 9.09
CA LEU A 162 -12.93 3.96 10.13
C LEU A 162 -11.71 3.78 11.04
N MET A 163 -10.52 3.60 10.45
CA MET A 163 -9.25 3.47 11.18
C MET A 163 -8.85 4.74 11.94
N LEU A 164 -9.45 5.87 11.60
CA LEU A 164 -9.20 7.19 12.20
C LEU A 164 -10.31 7.63 13.17
N SER A 165 -11.38 6.84 13.27
CA SER A 165 -12.50 7.11 14.17
C SER A 165 -12.08 6.90 15.62
N GLU A 166 -12.79 7.56 16.55
CA GLU A 166 -12.60 7.43 17.99
C GLU A 166 -12.79 6.00 18.54
N ARG A 167 -13.43 5.12 17.77
CA ARG A 167 -13.59 3.70 18.10
C ARG A 167 -12.37 2.85 17.73
N TYR A 168 -11.42 3.36 16.95
CA TYR A 168 -10.27 2.59 16.45
C TYR A 168 -8.95 3.31 16.73
N LEU A 169 -8.86 4.60 16.41
CA LEU A 169 -7.66 5.41 16.61
C LEU A 169 -7.36 5.54 18.10
N ASN A 170 -6.14 5.19 18.49
CA ASN A 170 -5.70 5.35 19.86
C ASN A 170 -5.72 6.83 20.25
N PRO A 171 -6.11 7.18 21.49
CA PRO A 171 -6.03 8.56 21.98
C PRO A 171 -4.64 9.19 21.89
N ASN A 172 -3.56 8.39 21.80
CA ASN A 172 -2.21 8.88 21.58
C ASN A 172 -1.86 9.20 20.11
N GLY A 173 -2.79 8.96 19.16
CA GLY A 173 -2.61 9.15 17.72
C GLY A 173 -2.24 7.89 16.92
N GLN A 174 -1.96 6.75 17.57
CA GLN A 174 -1.62 5.51 16.88
C GLN A 174 -2.83 4.89 16.17
N ILE A 175 -2.66 4.54 14.90
CA ILE A 175 -3.61 3.73 14.14
C ILE A 175 -3.37 2.25 14.51
N PRO A 176 -4.42 1.46 14.82
CA PRO A 176 -4.24 0.05 15.12
C PRO A 176 -3.69 -0.70 13.90
N SER A 177 -2.65 -1.50 14.06
CA SER A 177 -2.01 -2.25 12.95
C SER A 177 -2.89 -3.40 12.46
N TYR A 178 -3.07 -4.43 13.28
CA TYR A 178 -3.79 -5.66 12.93
C TYR A 178 -4.24 -6.43 14.19
N GLU A 179 -5.11 -7.43 14.04
CA GLU A 179 -5.82 -8.05 15.17
C GLU A 179 -4.91 -8.63 16.27
N TRP A 180 -3.77 -9.23 15.96
CA TRP A 180 -2.95 -9.87 17.01
C TRP A 180 -2.13 -8.90 17.85
N ASP A 181 -1.83 -7.71 17.35
CA ASP A 181 -1.14 -6.68 18.11
C ASP A 181 -1.43 -5.29 17.54
N PHE A 182 -2.51 -4.65 17.98
CA PHE A 182 -2.86 -3.28 17.57
C PHE A 182 -1.76 -2.25 17.88
N GLY A 183 -0.87 -2.54 18.84
CA GLY A 183 0.24 -1.68 19.24
C GLY A 183 1.45 -1.73 18.32
N ASP A 184 1.46 -2.63 17.33
CA ASP A 184 2.57 -2.74 16.39
C ASP A 184 2.61 -1.56 15.41
N THR A 185 3.72 -1.44 14.69
CA THR A 185 3.97 -0.35 13.74
C THR A 185 3.79 -0.86 12.31
N ASN A 186 3.09 -0.10 11.48
CA ASN A 186 2.93 -0.40 10.05
C ASN A 186 3.40 0.81 9.23
N PRO A 187 3.69 0.65 7.92
CA PRO A 187 3.96 1.79 7.05
C PRO A 187 2.82 2.84 7.12
N PRO A 188 3.13 4.15 7.28
CA PRO A 188 2.15 5.23 7.38
C PRO A 188 1.51 5.60 6.03
N VAL A 189 0.91 4.62 5.35
CA VAL A 189 0.35 4.78 3.98
C VAL A 189 -1.10 5.28 3.95
N HIS A 190 -1.71 5.59 5.10
CA HIS A 190 -3.10 6.04 5.18
C HIS A 190 -3.35 7.37 4.45
N ALA A 191 -2.41 8.32 4.52
CA ALA A 191 -2.49 9.57 3.77
C ALA A 191 -2.47 9.33 2.25
N ALA A 192 -1.68 8.35 1.79
CA ALA A 192 -1.62 7.93 0.40
C ALA A 192 -2.96 7.36 -0.07
N GLY A 193 -3.55 6.46 0.74
CA GLY A 193 -4.88 5.89 0.50
C GLY A 193 -5.95 6.98 0.41
N ALA A 194 -5.96 7.91 1.37
CA ALA A 194 -6.90 9.03 1.39
C ALA A 194 -6.81 9.92 0.14
N LEU A 195 -5.59 10.34 -0.23
CA LEU A 195 -5.36 11.12 -1.45
C LEU A 195 -5.75 10.35 -2.71
N LYS A 196 -5.54 9.03 -2.75
CA LYS A 196 -5.93 8.20 -3.88
C LYS A 196 -7.45 8.17 -4.06
N VAL A 197 -8.20 7.96 -2.98
CA VAL A 197 -9.68 7.97 -2.99
C VAL A 197 -10.21 9.35 -3.37
N PHE A 198 -9.67 10.40 -2.76
CA PHE A 198 -10.03 11.79 -3.06
C PHE A 198 -9.81 12.16 -4.53
N ARG A 199 -8.66 11.75 -5.09
CA ARG A 199 -8.34 11.96 -6.52
C ARG A 199 -9.21 11.09 -7.43
N ALA A 200 -9.56 9.87 -7.01
CA ALA A 200 -10.44 8.99 -7.78
C ALA A 200 -11.84 9.60 -7.93
N GLU A 201 -12.43 10.12 -6.85
CA GLU A 201 -13.71 10.82 -6.90
C GLU A 201 -13.67 12.03 -7.84
N ARG A 202 -12.59 12.83 -7.75
CA ARG A 202 -12.39 14.00 -8.62
C ARG A 202 -12.38 13.61 -10.10
N VAL A 203 -11.73 12.50 -10.44
CA VAL A 203 -11.70 11.99 -11.82
C VAL A 203 -13.07 11.48 -12.27
N GLN A 204 -13.83 10.84 -11.38
CA GLN A 204 -15.13 10.23 -11.72
C GLN A 204 -16.26 11.27 -11.82
N THR A 205 -16.26 12.26 -10.94
CA THR A 205 -17.39 13.20 -10.78
C THR A 205 -17.08 14.62 -11.26
N GLY A 206 -15.80 14.93 -11.51
CA GLY A 206 -15.32 16.29 -11.76
C GLY A 206 -15.24 17.17 -10.51
N ARG A 207 -15.58 16.65 -9.32
CA ARG A 207 -15.54 17.37 -8.04
C ARG A 207 -14.84 16.54 -6.97
N ALA A 208 -14.20 17.22 -6.03
CA ALA A 208 -13.50 16.58 -4.92
C ALA A 208 -14.27 16.79 -3.61
N ASP A 209 -14.34 15.77 -2.75
CA ASP A 209 -14.89 15.90 -1.40
C ASP A 209 -13.85 16.46 -0.43
N LEU A 210 -13.84 17.79 -0.30
CA LEU A 210 -12.95 18.49 0.63
C LEU A 210 -13.33 18.24 2.10
N ASP A 211 -14.58 17.93 2.41
CA ASP A 211 -14.99 17.68 3.79
C ASP A 211 -14.47 16.33 4.29
N PHE A 212 -14.47 15.30 3.43
CA PHE A 212 -13.71 14.06 3.65
C PHE A 212 -12.24 14.36 3.91
N LEU A 213 -11.61 15.16 3.06
CA LEU A 213 -10.19 15.49 3.20
C LEU A 213 -9.90 16.21 4.52
N LYS A 214 -10.74 17.16 4.95
CA LYS A 214 -10.63 17.85 6.26
C LYS A 214 -10.72 16.88 7.43
N ARG A 215 -11.71 15.98 7.43
CA ARG A 215 -11.91 15.01 8.53
C ARG A 215 -10.70 14.09 8.66
N VAL A 216 -10.23 13.54 7.54
CA VAL A 216 -9.07 12.65 7.51
C VAL A 216 -7.79 13.39 7.89
N PHE A 217 -7.56 14.59 7.35
CA PHE A 217 -6.39 15.41 7.66
C PHE A 217 -6.24 15.69 9.16
N ASN A 218 -7.33 16.12 9.82
CA ASN A 218 -7.30 16.43 11.24
C ASN A 218 -6.93 15.22 12.10
N LYS A 219 -7.40 14.02 11.76
CA LYS A 219 -7.07 12.78 12.47
C LYS A 219 -5.64 12.31 12.14
N LEU A 220 -5.22 12.44 10.89
CA LEU A 220 -3.86 12.11 10.47
C LEU A 220 -2.81 13.03 11.11
N LEU A 221 -3.14 14.28 11.47
CA LEU A 221 -2.24 15.12 12.28
C LEU A 221 -1.91 14.50 13.64
N LEU A 222 -2.87 13.81 14.28
CA LEU A 222 -2.62 13.07 15.53
C LEU A 222 -1.66 11.91 15.27
N ASN A 223 -1.86 11.17 14.19
CA ASN A 223 -0.98 10.08 13.81
C ASN A 223 0.42 10.55 13.43
N TYR A 224 0.51 11.65 12.69
CA TYR A 224 1.76 12.28 12.30
C TYR A 224 2.55 12.74 13.52
N ALA A 225 1.89 13.37 14.50
CA ALA A 225 2.51 13.73 15.77
C ALA A 225 2.94 12.49 16.58
N TRP A 226 2.18 11.39 16.56
CA TRP A 226 2.59 10.14 17.19
C TRP A 226 3.89 9.59 16.59
N TRP A 227 4.01 9.59 15.26
CA TRP A 227 5.23 9.17 14.56
C TRP A 227 6.45 9.98 14.97
N ILE A 228 6.37 11.31 14.90
CA ILE A 228 7.46 12.20 15.30
C ILE A 228 7.88 11.95 16.75
N ASN A 229 6.93 11.86 17.67
CA ASN A 229 7.27 11.77 19.10
C ASN A 229 7.71 10.38 19.57
N ARG A 230 7.30 9.30 18.88
CA ARG A 230 7.56 7.92 19.33
C ARG A 230 8.59 7.18 18.50
N LYS A 231 8.76 7.57 17.24
CA LYS A 231 9.63 6.89 16.28
C LYS A 231 10.81 7.74 15.82
N ASP A 232 10.95 8.95 16.35
CA ASP A 232 12.16 9.78 16.34
C ASP A 232 12.50 10.19 17.78
N ARG A 233 12.97 9.23 18.59
CA ARG A 233 13.16 9.42 20.04
C ARG A 233 14.18 10.50 20.39
N GLU A 234 15.14 10.75 19.50
CA GLU A 234 16.22 11.72 19.70
C GLU A 234 15.94 13.06 18.99
N GLY A 235 14.88 13.16 18.19
CA GLY A 235 14.50 14.40 17.49
C GLY A 235 15.41 14.73 16.31
N HIS A 236 16.08 13.73 15.75
CA HIS A 236 17.06 13.88 14.67
C HIS A 236 16.40 13.80 13.28
N ASN A 237 15.09 13.56 13.20
CA ASN A 237 14.32 13.33 11.96
C ASN A 237 14.78 12.09 11.19
N LEU A 238 15.38 11.12 11.90
CA LEU A 238 15.68 9.77 11.43
C LEU A 238 14.78 8.81 12.18
N PHE A 239 13.97 8.07 11.44
CA PHE A 239 12.91 7.28 12.04
C PHE A 239 13.35 5.84 12.27
N GLU A 240 13.01 5.34 13.46
CA GLU A 240 13.24 3.96 13.90
C GLU A 240 11.87 3.28 14.01
N GLY A 241 11.33 2.88 12.87
CA GLY A 241 10.03 2.24 12.77
C GLY A 241 9.98 0.85 13.39
N GLY A 242 11.11 0.13 13.39
CA GLY A 242 11.19 -1.28 13.74
C GLY A 242 10.73 -2.17 12.57
N PHE A 243 9.83 -3.10 12.86
CA PHE A 243 9.11 -3.95 11.90
C PHE A 243 8.06 -3.08 11.18
N LEU A 244 8.27 -2.76 9.91
CA LEU A 244 7.38 -1.91 9.09
C LEU A 244 6.63 -2.76 8.04
N GLY A 245 6.11 -3.91 8.45
CA GLY A 245 5.37 -4.84 7.57
C GLY A 245 6.20 -5.54 6.49
N LEU A 246 7.54 -5.46 6.59
CA LEU A 246 8.49 -6.09 5.67
C LEU A 246 9.30 -7.16 6.43
N ASP A 247 8.62 -8.25 6.77
CA ASP A 247 8.93 -9.11 7.90
C ASP A 247 10.39 -9.58 7.99
N ASN A 248 10.88 -10.20 6.91
CA ASN A 248 12.22 -10.78 6.87
C ASN A 248 13.18 -10.02 5.94
N ILE A 249 12.87 -8.79 5.54
CA ILE A 249 13.67 -8.05 4.55
C ILE A 249 15.07 -7.66 5.03
N SER A 250 15.29 -7.70 6.35
CA SER A 250 16.50 -7.26 7.03
C SER A 250 17.42 -8.43 7.39
N VAL A 251 18.70 -8.13 7.65
CA VAL A 251 19.70 -9.10 8.15
C VAL A 251 19.49 -9.50 9.62
N TYR A 252 18.64 -8.76 10.34
CA TYR A 252 18.28 -9.06 11.71
C TYR A 252 16.81 -8.70 11.98
N ASP A 253 16.29 -9.28 13.05
CA ASP A 253 14.94 -9.05 13.55
C ASP A 253 14.80 -7.63 14.13
N ARG A 254 14.23 -6.71 13.32
CA ARG A 254 14.02 -5.30 13.67
C ARG A 254 12.98 -5.06 14.76
N SER A 255 12.25 -6.09 15.20
CA SER A 255 11.37 -5.99 16.37
C SER A 255 12.14 -6.11 17.68
N LYS A 256 13.37 -6.64 17.64
CA LYS A 256 14.22 -6.78 18.82
C LYS A 256 15.11 -5.55 19.01
N PRO A 257 15.30 -5.12 20.27
CA PRO A 257 16.21 -4.01 20.56
C PRO A 257 17.65 -4.40 20.23
N LEU A 258 18.40 -3.44 19.69
CA LEU A 258 19.85 -3.54 19.60
C LEU A 258 20.47 -3.45 21.01
N PRO A 259 21.74 -3.89 21.20
CA PRO A 259 22.43 -3.70 22.45
C PRO A 259 22.46 -2.21 22.88
N PRO A 260 22.50 -1.91 24.19
CA PRO A 260 22.46 -0.53 24.67
C PRO A 260 23.51 0.37 24.00
N GLY A 261 23.06 1.52 23.49
CA GLY A 261 23.91 2.52 22.81
C GLY A 261 24.12 2.30 21.32
N PHE A 262 23.63 1.19 20.75
CA PHE A 262 23.57 1.00 19.31
C PHE A 262 22.26 1.56 18.74
N THR A 263 22.35 2.17 17.57
CA THR A 263 21.20 2.76 16.86
C THR A 263 21.20 2.31 15.40
N LEU A 264 20.02 1.97 14.86
CA LEU A 264 19.85 1.71 13.42
C LEU A 264 19.17 2.89 12.74
N LYS A 265 19.87 3.54 11.81
CA LYS A 265 19.27 4.48 10.88
C LYS A 265 18.62 3.69 9.74
N GLN A 266 17.28 3.72 9.65
CA GLN A 266 16.48 2.95 8.69
C GLN A 266 16.07 3.80 7.48
N ALA A 267 16.47 3.38 6.28
CA ALA A 267 16.15 4.09 5.03
C ALA A 267 14.65 3.98 4.68
N ASP A 268 14.02 2.83 4.92
CA ASP A 268 12.59 2.63 4.68
C ASP A 268 11.72 3.44 5.63
N ALA A 269 11.97 3.36 6.95
CA ALA A 269 11.22 4.10 7.94
C ALA A 269 11.23 5.61 7.65
N THR A 270 12.41 6.12 7.32
CA THR A 270 12.61 7.54 7.01
C THR A 270 11.99 7.91 5.66
N GLY A 271 12.09 7.04 4.65
CA GLY A 271 11.44 7.20 3.35
C GLY A 271 9.91 7.20 3.43
N TRP A 272 9.32 6.32 4.24
CA TRP A 272 7.88 6.32 4.50
C TRP A 272 7.42 7.58 5.21
N MET A 273 8.19 8.09 6.17
CA MET A 273 7.86 9.36 6.84
C MET A 273 8.02 10.56 5.93
N ALA A 274 8.99 10.56 5.01
CA ALA A 274 9.08 11.58 3.96
C ALA A 274 7.84 11.55 3.05
N MET A 275 7.39 10.36 2.66
CA MET A 275 6.14 10.16 1.91
C MET A 275 4.91 10.65 2.68
N PHE A 276 4.79 10.32 3.96
CA PHE A 276 3.68 10.78 4.78
C PHE A 276 3.68 12.32 4.93
N ALA A 277 4.84 12.92 5.18
CA ALA A 277 4.98 14.37 5.29
C ALA A 277 4.58 15.09 4.00
N VAL A 278 5.12 14.69 2.84
CA VAL A 278 4.79 15.37 1.57
C VAL A 278 3.31 15.18 1.19
N GLN A 279 2.71 14.04 1.52
CA GLN A 279 1.28 13.81 1.30
C GLN A 279 0.42 14.70 2.20
N MET A 280 0.77 14.84 3.47
CA MET A 280 0.10 15.75 4.38
C MET A 280 0.25 17.22 3.95
N THR A 281 1.41 17.62 3.43
CA THR A 281 1.59 18.94 2.79
C THR A 281 0.62 19.12 1.63
N VAL A 282 0.49 18.13 0.72
CA VAL A 282 -0.46 18.21 -0.39
C VAL A 282 -1.90 18.26 0.08
N MET A 283 -2.28 17.47 1.09
CA MET A 283 -3.62 17.55 1.68
C MET A 283 -3.91 18.96 2.21
N ALA A 284 -2.97 19.55 2.95
CA ALA A 284 -3.11 20.92 3.45
C ALA A 284 -3.23 21.95 2.31
N LEU A 285 -2.45 21.81 1.23
CA LEU A 285 -2.55 22.69 0.06
C LEU A 285 -3.88 22.51 -0.70
N GLU A 286 -4.38 21.28 -0.85
CA GLU A 286 -5.70 21.02 -1.43
C GLU A 286 -6.82 21.69 -0.63
N LEU A 287 -6.69 21.71 0.71
CA LEU A 287 -7.62 22.42 1.60
C LEU A 287 -7.43 23.95 1.53
N ALA A 288 -6.18 24.42 1.38
CA ALA A 288 -5.84 25.84 1.27
C ALA A 288 -6.44 26.52 0.03
N VAL A 289 -6.80 25.74 -1.00
CA VAL A 289 -7.53 26.26 -2.17
C VAL A 289 -8.84 26.92 -1.77
N GLU A 290 -9.57 26.38 -0.78
CA GLU A 290 -10.84 26.95 -0.30
C GLU A 290 -10.69 27.71 1.03
N ASP A 291 -9.72 27.32 1.87
CA ASP A 291 -9.50 27.92 3.19
C ASP A 291 -8.02 28.16 3.46
N ALA A 292 -7.57 29.39 3.25
CA ALA A 292 -6.17 29.80 3.39
C ALA A 292 -5.57 29.52 4.79
N ASN A 293 -6.37 29.26 5.83
CA ASN A 293 -5.85 28.89 7.15
C ASN A 293 -5.06 27.57 7.15
N TYR A 294 -5.26 26.71 6.14
CA TYR A 294 -4.47 25.49 5.99
C TYR A 294 -3.05 25.74 5.44
N GLU A 295 -2.74 26.94 4.94
CA GLU A 295 -1.40 27.30 4.47
C GLU A 295 -0.35 27.16 5.59
N ASP A 296 -0.66 27.59 6.81
CA ASP A 296 0.27 27.47 7.95
C ASP A 296 0.66 26.02 8.22
N MET A 297 -0.30 25.10 8.11
CA MET A 297 -0.04 23.69 8.30
C MET A 297 0.73 23.09 7.11
N ALA A 298 0.45 23.53 5.88
CA ALA A 298 1.23 23.12 4.71
C ALA A 298 2.71 23.50 4.87
N ILE A 299 2.99 24.73 5.32
CA ILE A 299 4.34 25.24 5.60
C ILE A 299 5.02 24.41 6.70
N GLN A 300 4.34 24.21 7.84
CA GLN A 300 4.93 23.49 8.96
C GLN A 300 5.33 22.06 8.61
N ILE A 301 4.45 21.33 7.92
CA ILE A 301 4.72 19.94 7.53
C ILE A 301 5.76 19.87 6.41
N TYR A 302 5.78 20.84 5.51
CA TYR A 302 6.81 20.93 4.48
C TYR A 302 8.20 21.19 5.07
N ASP A 303 8.32 22.07 6.06
CA ASP A 303 9.58 22.28 6.78
C ASP A 303 10.06 20.98 7.47
N GLN A 304 9.14 20.16 7.96
CA GLN A 304 9.46 18.84 8.51
C GLN A 304 9.90 17.87 7.42
N PHE A 305 9.24 17.84 6.25
CA PHE A 305 9.71 17.07 5.09
C PHE A 305 11.15 17.45 4.71
N LEU A 306 11.50 18.73 4.68
CA LEU A 306 12.87 19.17 4.39
C LEU A 306 13.86 18.79 5.50
N ALA A 307 13.44 18.80 6.77
CA ALA A 307 14.25 18.30 7.87
C ALA A 307 14.56 16.80 7.74
N ILE A 308 13.58 15.99 7.32
CA ILE A 308 13.76 14.57 7.00
C ILE A 308 14.75 14.40 5.85
N ALA A 309 14.58 15.17 4.77
CA ALA A 309 15.50 15.13 3.62
C ALA A 309 16.94 15.53 4.00
N ASN A 310 17.10 16.53 4.87
CA ASN A 310 18.40 16.92 5.43
C ASN A 310 19.05 15.80 6.25
N ALA A 311 18.26 15.15 7.11
CA ALA A 311 18.74 14.07 7.96
C ALA A 311 19.17 12.84 7.14
N ILE A 312 18.37 12.45 6.14
CA ILE A 312 18.72 11.38 5.19
C ILE A 312 20.03 11.68 4.45
N ALA A 313 20.26 12.95 4.09
CA ALA A 313 21.47 13.38 3.41
C ALA A 313 22.72 13.45 4.31
N GLY A 314 22.59 13.19 5.62
CA GLY A 314 23.69 13.28 6.58
C GLY A 314 23.98 14.70 7.06
N GLY A 315 23.02 15.62 6.97
CA GLY A 315 23.13 16.99 7.48
C GLY A 315 22.86 17.12 8.98
N ASP A 316 22.77 16.02 9.73
CA ASP A 316 22.59 15.97 11.20
C ASP A 316 23.94 15.93 11.94
N ASP A 317 23.93 16.07 13.27
CA ASP A 317 25.14 16.10 14.12
C ASP A 317 25.98 14.80 14.07
N HIS A 318 25.43 13.72 13.50
CA HIS A 318 26.11 12.43 13.29
C HIS A 318 26.71 12.25 11.89
N GLY A 319 26.39 13.12 10.93
CA GLY A 319 27.13 13.30 9.68
C GLY A 319 27.11 12.14 8.67
N VAL A 320 26.32 11.08 8.87
CA VAL A 320 26.31 9.91 7.97
C VAL A 320 25.01 9.81 7.19
N SER A 321 25.15 9.98 5.88
CA SER A 321 24.08 9.88 4.89
C SER A 321 23.62 8.43 4.69
N LEU A 322 22.31 8.23 4.62
CA LEU A 322 21.71 6.96 4.20
C LEU A 322 21.89 6.73 2.69
N TRP A 323 22.17 7.79 1.93
CA TRP A 323 22.60 7.67 0.53
C TRP A 323 24.05 7.18 0.47
N HIS A 324 24.27 6.05 -0.20
CA HIS A 324 25.59 5.52 -0.48
C HIS A 324 26.04 5.97 -1.86
N ASP A 325 26.90 6.99 -1.92
CA ASP A 325 27.26 7.62 -3.20
C ASP A 325 28.08 6.72 -4.13
N GLU A 326 28.82 5.74 -3.63
CA GLU A 326 29.52 4.79 -4.50
C GLU A 326 28.54 3.79 -5.12
N ALA A 327 27.64 3.24 -4.31
CA ALA A 327 26.60 2.33 -4.78
C ALA A 327 25.52 3.03 -5.63
N GLY A 328 25.25 4.32 -5.41
CA GLY A 328 24.12 4.99 -6.05
C GLY A 328 22.77 4.49 -5.54
N PHE A 329 22.71 4.11 -4.25
CA PHE A 329 21.56 3.49 -3.63
C PHE A 329 21.45 3.88 -2.15
N PHE A 330 20.26 3.75 -1.56
CA PHE A 330 20.08 3.95 -0.12
C PHE A 330 20.31 2.65 0.66
N THR A 331 20.99 2.73 1.78
CA THR A 331 21.28 1.60 2.66
C THR A 331 21.04 1.96 4.12
N ASP A 332 20.68 1.00 4.94
CA ASP A 332 20.65 1.21 6.39
C ASP A 332 22.07 1.41 6.95
N VAL A 333 22.13 2.13 8.07
CA VAL A 333 23.38 2.42 8.77
C VAL A 333 23.24 2.10 10.25
N LEU A 334 24.11 1.23 10.76
CA LEU A 334 24.26 0.97 12.17
C LEU A 334 25.25 1.99 12.77
N VAL A 335 24.89 2.59 13.90
CA VAL A 335 25.74 3.50 14.67
C VAL A 335 26.09 2.83 16.00
N THR A 336 27.38 2.76 16.33
CA THR A 336 27.88 2.19 17.59
C THR A 336 27.82 3.21 18.72
N PRO A 337 27.93 2.79 20.00
CA PRO A 337 27.97 3.71 21.15
C PRO A 337 29.10 4.75 21.08
N GLU A 338 30.18 4.44 20.36
CA GLU A 338 31.33 5.34 20.14
C GLU A 338 31.10 6.32 18.97
N GLY A 339 29.96 6.23 18.27
CA GLY A 339 29.63 7.03 17.09
C GLY A 339 30.23 6.51 15.79
N THR A 340 30.81 5.30 15.78
CA THR A 340 31.29 4.67 14.54
C THR A 340 30.10 4.20 13.72
N THR A 341 30.18 4.28 12.39
CA THR A 341 29.08 3.88 11.51
C THR A 341 29.47 2.69 10.64
N HIS A 342 28.50 1.80 10.43
CA HIS A 342 28.63 0.60 9.61
C HIS A 342 27.43 0.54 8.64
N ARG A 343 27.70 0.54 7.34
CA ARG A 343 26.66 0.36 6.33
C ARG A 343 26.22 -1.09 6.29
N ILE A 344 24.93 -1.29 6.04
CA ILE A 344 24.34 -2.60 5.80
C ILE A 344 24.01 -2.66 4.31
N ASP A 345 24.93 -3.23 3.52
CA ASP A 345 24.85 -3.27 2.05
C ASP A 345 23.84 -4.32 1.55
N VAL A 346 22.58 -4.13 1.93
CA VAL A 346 21.44 -4.93 1.48
C VAL A 346 20.65 -4.14 0.45
N TYR A 347 20.69 -4.59 -0.80
CA TYR A 347 19.91 -4.03 -1.89
C TYR A 347 18.51 -4.64 -1.87
N SER A 348 17.56 -3.91 -1.29
CA SER A 348 16.16 -4.35 -1.15
C SER A 348 15.18 -3.19 -1.33
N TRP A 349 13.87 -3.44 -1.17
CA TRP A 349 12.87 -2.37 -1.08
C TRP A 349 13.23 -1.31 -0.04
N VAL A 350 14.02 -1.64 0.99
CA VAL A 350 14.47 -0.66 1.99
C VAL A 350 15.15 0.54 1.35
N GLY A 351 15.99 0.30 0.34
CA GLY A 351 16.68 1.37 -0.39
C GLY A 351 15.85 2.01 -1.51
N LEU A 352 14.74 1.40 -1.90
CA LEU A 352 13.82 1.94 -2.93
C LEU A 352 12.70 2.80 -2.34
N ILE A 353 12.25 2.52 -1.11
CA ILE A 353 11.14 3.23 -0.45
C ILE A 353 11.34 4.76 -0.38
N PRO A 354 12.55 5.31 -0.18
CA PRO A 354 12.79 6.76 -0.29
C PRO A 354 12.28 7.39 -1.59
N LEU A 355 12.22 6.66 -2.71
CA LEU A 355 11.69 7.14 -3.99
C LEU A 355 10.20 7.52 -3.90
N PHE A 356 9.45 6.89 -3.00
CA PHE A 356 8.00 7.11 -2.86
C PHE A 356 7.65 8.47 -2.26
N GLY A 357 8.60 9.10 -1.56
CA GLY A 357 8.47 10.43 -0.97
C GLY A 357 8.49 11.55 -2.01
N CYS A 358 7.52 11.54 -2.93
CA CYS A 358 7.39 12.55 -3.99
C CYS A 358 5.94 12.98 -4.25
N GLU A 359 5.68 14.27 -4.50
CA GLU A 359 4.41 14.80 -5.01
C GLU A 359 4.63 16.01 -5.93
N VAL A 360 3.69 16.25 -6.84
CA VAL A 360 3.71 17.41 -7.76
C VAL A 360 2.77 18.49 -7.24
N ILE A 361 3.29 19.70 -7.08
CA ILE A 361 2.55 20.90 -6.70
C ILE A 361 2.31 21.73 -7.95
N ASP A 362 1.05 21.92 -8.33
CA ASP A 362 0.66 22.74 -9.48
C ASP A 362 0.28 24.17 -9.07
N GLN A 363 0.06 25.03 -10.07
CA GLN A 363 -0.29 26.43 -9.85
C GLN A 363 -1.59 26.62 -9.07
N ARG A 364 -2.56 25.71 -9.23
CA ARG A 364 -3.84 25.76 -8.51
C ARG A 364 -3.62 25.62 -7.01
N LEU A 365 -2.77 24.69 -6.58
CA LEU A 365 -2.41 24.52 -5.16
C LEU A 365 -1.68 25.73 -4.58
N LEU A 366 -0.95 26.48 -5.41
CA LEU A 366 -0.21 27.67 -4.98
C LEU A 366 -1.02 28.96 -5.04
N ALA A 367 -2.17 28.97 -5.73
CA ALA A 367 -2.96 30.18 -5.98
C ALA A 367 -3.37 30.89 -4.67
N ASN A 368 -3.72 30.12 -3.64
CA ASN A 368 -4.13 30.61 -2.32
C ASN A 368 -3.09 30.32 -1.22
N ALA A 369 -1.85 29.99 -1.60
CA ALA A 369 -0.75 29.73 -0.67
C ALA A 369 0.50 30.57 -0.99
N PRO A 370 0.41 31.93 -0.88
CA PRO A 370 1.47 32.84 -1.28
C PRO A 370 2.76 32.71 -0.45
N ARG A 371 2.66 32.44 0.86
CA ARG A 371 3.82 32.23 1.74
C ARG A 371 4.47 30.89 1.46
N PHE A 372 3.68 29.86 1.18
CA PHE A 372 4.22 28.58 0.74
C PHE A 372 4.99 28.73 -0.58
N ARG A 373 4.43 29.48 -1.54
CA ARG A 373 5.11 29.80 -2.80
C ARG A 373 6.43 30.55 -2.58
N GLU A 374 6.46 31.54 -1.69
CA GLU A 374 7.69 32.25 -1.33
C GLU A 374 8.74 31.30 -0.72
N LEU A 375 8.29 30.34 0.10
CA LEU A 375 9.14 29.33 0.70
C LEU A 375 9.76 28.39 -0.33
N LEU A 376 9.00 27.94 -1.33
CA LEU A 376 9.55 27.16 -2.46
C LEU A 376 10.65 27.92 -3.20
N LEU A 377 10.47 29.23 -3.40
CA LEU A 377 11.49 30.08 -4.05
C LEU A 377 12.74 30.23 -3.18
N LYS A 378 12.56 30.34 -1.85
CA LYS A 378 13.66 30.42 -0.89
C LYS A 378 14.48 29.13 -0.83
N HIS A 379 13.82 27.98 -0.92
CA HIS A 379 14.45 26.65 -0.86
C HIS A 379 14.89 26.12 -2.23
N LYS A 380 14.82 26.95 -3.27
CA LYS A 380 15.23 26.59 -4.63
C LYS A 380 16.66 26.03 -4.65
N LYS A 381 16.89 25.03 -5.50
CA LYS A 381 18.15 24.25 -5.57
C LYS A 381 18.44 23.45 -4.29
N GLY A 382 17.40 23.02 -3.58
CA GLY A 382 17.56 22.20 -2.38
C GLY A 382 18.21 22.94 -1.21
N LEU A 383 18.18 24.27 -1.15
CA LEU A 383 18.79 25.01 -0.05
C LEU A 383 17.91 24.95 1.19
N PHE A 384 18.38 24.28 2.25
CA PHE A 384 17.69 24.25 3.54
C PHE A 384 18.68 24.41 4.69
N ARG A 385 18.47 25.43 5.53
CA ARG A 385 19.33 25.75 6.70
C ARG A 385 20.84 25.79 6.41
N GLY A 386 21.24 26.14 5.18
CA GLY A 386 22.64 26.23 4.77
C GLY A 386 23.22 24.95 4.14
N HIS A 387 22.43 23.89 4.02
CA HIS A 387 22.78 22.64 3.35
C HIS A 387 22.05 22.52 2.01
N GLU A 388 22.70 21.90 1.03
CA GLU A 388 22.04 21.43 -0.20
C GLU A 388 21.48 20.04 0.10
N ILE A 389 20.16 19.94 0.25
CA ILE A 389 19.45 18.71 0.55
C ILE A 389 18.90 18.11 -0.74
N CYS A 390 18.71 16.79 -0.72
CA CYS A 390 18.01 16.09 -1.78
C CYS A 390 16.50 16.35 -1.69
N ALA A 391 16.10 17.58 -1.99
CA ALA A 391 14.71 18.00 -2.09
C ALA A 391 14.50 18.90 -3.31
N CYS A 392 13.66 18.44 -4.23
CA CYS A 392 13.09 19.30 -5.27
C CYS A 392 12.09 20.28 -4.56
N PRO A 393 11.97 21.58 -4.96
CA PRO A 393 12.00 22.06 -6.33
C PRO A 393 13.33 22.69 -6.73
N ASN A 394 14.09 22.02 -7.58
CA ASN A 394 15.26 22.64 -8.21
C ASN A 394 14.82 23.73 -9.22
N TRP A 395 13.62 23.62 -9.83
CA TRP A 395 13.03 24.63 -10.69
C TRP A 395 11.49 24.58 -10.75
N GLU A 396 10.89 25.49 -11.52
CA GLU A 396 9.49 25.46 -11.96
C GLU A 396 9.50 24.97 -13.41
N ASN A 397 8.74 23.93 -13.75
CA ASN A 397 8.70 23.41 -15.13
C ASN A 397 7.82 24.29 -16.04
N GLU A 398 7.76 23.97 -17.34
CA GLU A 398 7.00 24.76 -18.33
C GLU A 398 5.48 24.82 -18.07
N ARG A 399 4.96 23.93 -17.22
CA ARG A 399 3.54 23.92 -16.78
C ARG A 399 3.34 24.70 -15.49
N GLY A 400 4.38 25.30 -14.92
CA GLY A 400 4.29 26.01 -13.65
C GLY A 400 4.20 25.08 -12.44
N GLU A 401 4.63 23.84 -12.59
CA GLU A 401 4.60 22.85 -11.51
C GLU A 401 5.95 22.81 -10.80
N HIS A 402 5.91 22.33 -9.56
CA HIS A 402 7.05 22.03 -8.71
C HIS A 402 6.98 20.56 -8.29
N LEU A 403 8.13 19.90 -8.22
CA LEU A 403 8.23 18.58 -7.61
C LEU A 403 8.73 18.77 -6.18
N LEU A 404 8.08 18.14 -5.22
CA LEU A 404 8.61 17.89 -3.89
C LEU A 404 9.03 16.44 -3.86
N ALA A 405 10.31 16.13 -3.68
CA ALA A 405 10.80 14.76 -3.79
C ALA A 405 12.07 14.54 -2.97
N LEU A 406 12.14 13.41 -2.27
CA LEU A 406 13.33 12.98 -1.53
C LEU A 406 14.45 12.45 -2.44
N VAL A 407 14.11 12.00 -3.65
CA VAL A 407 15.06 11.58 -4.68
C VAL A 407 15.06 12.64 -5.77
N ASN A 408 16.22 13.21 -6.04
CA ASN A 408 16.39 14.23 -7.07
C ASN A 408 16.70 13.60 -8.45
N GLU A 409 16.78 14.44 -9.47
CA GLU A 409 17.04 14.06 -10.85
C GLU A 409 18.44 13.46 -11.09
N THR A 410 19.40 13.61 -10.16
CA THR A 410 20.75 13.02 -10.30
C THR A 410 20.84 11.64 -9.65
N MET A 411 20.08 11.41 -8.57
CA MET A 411 19.98 10.12 -7.89
C MET A 411 19.06 9.16 -8.64
N LEU A 412 17.97 9.66 -9.23
CA LEU A 412 16.96 8.84 -9.90
C LEU A 412 17.55 7.89 -10.97
N PRO A 413 18.42 8.34 -11.91
CA PRO A 413 19.02 7.43 -12.89
C PRO A 413 19.89 6.34 -12.26
N ARG A 414 20.55 6.63 -11.14
CA ARG A 414 21.42 5.67 -10.43
C ARG A 414 20.61 4.58 -9.75
N ILE A 415 19.52 4.96 -9.08
CA ILE A 415 18.56 4.00 -8.52
C ILE A 415 17.93 3.17 -9.64
N LEU A 416 17.55 3.80 -10.76
CA LEU A 416 16.93 3.11 -11.88
C LEU A 416 17.88 2.13 -12.59
N ALA A 417 19.19 2.36 -12.57
CA ALA A 417 20.17 1.41 -13.10
C ALA A 417 20.10 0.05 -12.38
N HIS A 418 19.99 0.06 -11.05
CA HIS A 418 19.76 -1.16 -10.25
C HIS A 418 18.35 -1.72 -10.47
N LEU A 419 17.34 -0.85 -10.40
CA LEU A 419 15.93 -1.24 -10.45
C LEU A 419 15.57 -1.93 -11.76
N LEU A 420 16.14 -1.49 -12.88
CA LEU A 420 15.83 -1.96 -14.23
C LEU A 420 16.76 -3.09 -14.73
N SER A 421 17.70 -3.54 -13.90
CA SER A 421 18.57 -4.67 -14.20
C SER A 421 17.89 -6.00 -13.88
N GLU A 422 17.90 -6.94 -14.83
CA GLU A 422 17.33 -8.27 -14.63
C GLU A 422 18.19 -9.18 -13.73
N ASP A 423 19.48 -8.87 -13.65
CA ASP A 423 20.45 -9.49 -12.75
C ASP A 423 20.35 -8.95 -11.30
N GLU A 424 19.55 -7.89 -11.11
CA GLU A 424 19.30 -7.29 -9.79
C GLU A 424 17.81 -7.32 -9.45
N PHE A 425 17.09 -6.21 -9.62
CA PHE A 425 15.73 -6.04 -9.09
C PHE A 425 14.62 -6.43 -10.06
N LEU A 426 14.82 -6.28 -11.37
CA LEU A 426 13.74 -6.44 -12.34
C LEU A 426 13.53 -7.92 -12.70
N SER A 427 12.44 -8.52 -12.24
CA SER A 427 12.04 -9.85 -12.71
C SER A 427 11.06 -9.74 -13.88
N ARG A 428 10.79 -10.86 -14.58
CA ARG A 428 9.75 -10.94 -15.62
C ARG A 428 8.37 -10.50 -15.12
N TYR A 429 8.14 -10.55 -13.80
CA TYR A 429 6.83 -10.36 -13.17
C TYR A 429 6.72 -9.11 -12.30
N GLY A 430 7.75 -8.25 -12.27
CA GLY A 430 7.80 -7.04 -11.45
C GLY A 430 9.12 -6.89 -10.68
N VAL A 431 9.18 -5.90 -9.78
CA VAL A 431 10.36 -5.63 -8.96
C VAL A 431 10.40 -6.57 -7.75
N ARG A 432 11.55 -7.22 -7.57
CA ARG A 432 11.87 -8.17 -6.48
C ARG A 432 11.94 -7.49 -5.12
N GLY A 433 11.67 -8.26 -4.07
CA GLY A 433 11.83 -7.82 -2.68
C GLY A 433 13.26 -7.45 -2.30
N VAL A 434 14.21 -8.31 -2.72
CA VAL A 434 15.66 -8.17 -2.56
C VAL A 434 16.29 -8.39 -3.93
N SER A 435 17.36 -7.63 -4.22
CA SER A 435 18.14 -7.75 -5.45
C SER A 435 18.71 -9.16 -5.59
N ARG A 436 18.65 -9.69 -6.81
CA ARG A 436 19.20 -11.00 -7.16
C ARG A 436 20.73 -11.07 -6.99
N ILE A 437 21.43 -9.95 -6.85
CA ILE A 437 22.86 -9.94 -6.48
C ILE A 437 23.14 -10.73 -5.19
N HIS A 438 22.18 -10.78 -4.26
CA HIS A 438 22.27 -11.54 -3.02
C HIS A 438 22.05 -13.05 -3.20
N ALA A 439 21.92 -13.53 -4.44
CA ALA A 439 22.13 -14.95 -4.75
C ALA A 439 23.63 -15.31 -4.71
N GLU A 440 24.50 -14.34 -5.02
CA GLU A 440 25.96 -14.53 -5.09
C GLU A 440 26.68 -13.90 -3.88
N VAL A 441 26.22 -12.72 -3.44
CA VAL A 441 26.81 -11.98 -2.32
C VAL A 441 25.91 -12.10 -1.08
N GLN A 442 26.14 -13.17 -0.31
CA GLN A 442 25.30 -13.51 0.84
C GLN A 442 25.87 -13.07 2.19
N ASP A 443 27.18 -13.25 2.39
CA ASP A 443 27.88 -12.91 3.63
C ASP A 443 28.27 -11.43 3.60
N LEU A 444 27.66 -10.64 4.49
CA LEU A 444 27.95 -9.22 4.65
C LEU A 444 28.97 -8.95 5.77
N GLY A 445 29.58 -10.01 6.30
CA GLY A 445 30.58 -9.97 7.34
C GLY A 445 29.99 -9.82 8.74
N HIS A 446 30.76 -9.18 9.61
CA HIS A 446 30.43 -9.03 11.03
C HIS A 446 29.99 -7.59 11.34
N LEU A 447 28.78 -7.43 11.88
CA LEU A 447 28.27 -6.15 12.37
C LEU A 447 28.35 -6.09 13.90
N PRO A 448 29.05 -5.10 14.48
CA PRO A 448 29.13 -4.94 15.93
C PRO A 448 27.75 -4.90 16.59
N GLY A 449 27.56 -5.67 17.66
CA GLY A 449 26.29 -5.74 18.39
C GLY A 449 25.18 -6.59 17.75
N ILE A 450 25.32 -6.99 16.48
CA ILE A 450 24.41 -7.93 15.81
C ILE A 450 25.07 -9.31 15.66
N GLY A 451 26.33 -9.35 15.22
CA GLY A 451 27.07 -10.58 14.94
C GLY A 451 27.33 -10.77 13.44
N ASP A 452 27.55 -12.02 13.03
CA ASP A 452 27.71 -12.37 11.63
C ASP A 452 26.36 -12.24 10.90
N VAL A 453 26.34 -11.53 9.78
CA VAL A 453 25.11 -11.18 9.08
C VAL A 453 25.08 -11.72 7.66
N THR A 454 23.97 -12.37 7.33
CA THR A 454 23.73 -12.94 6.01
C THR A 454 22.40 -12.49 5.44
N ILE A 455 22.38 -12.28 4.12
CA ILE A 455 21.19 -12.02 3.33
C ILE A 455 21.19 -12.97 2.13
N GLU A 456 20.04 -13.52 1.78
CA GLU A 456 19.92 -14.44 0.65
C GLU A 456 18.76 -14.00 -0.23
N TYR A 457 18.96 -14.06 -1.55
CA TYR A 457 17.87 -13.94 -2.50
C TYR A 457 17.04 -15.23 -2.52
N ILE A 458 15.82 -15.17 -1.98
CA ILE A 458 14.89 -16.29 -1.91
C ILE A 458 13.65 -15.91 -2.72
N PRO A 459 13.50 -16.38 -3.97
CA PRO A 459 12.46 -15.87 -4.87
C PRO A 459 11.04 -16.34 -4.52
N GLY A 460 10.87 -17.36 -3.67
CA GLY A 460 9.61 -18.02 -3.34
C GLY A 460 9.23 -17.99 -1.86
N GLU A 461 8.85 -19.13 -1.28
CA GLU A 461 8.55 -19.25 0.15
C GLU A 461 9.79 -19.00 1.04
N SER A 462 9.60 -18.49 2.25
CA SER A 462 10.70 -18.23 3.19
C SER A 462 11.40 -19.54 3.57
N THR A 463 12.73 -19.52 3.64
CA THR A 463 13.54 -20.62 4.19
C THR A 463 13.92 -20.39 5.65
N SER A 464 13.43 -19.31 6.27
CA SER A 464 13.73 -18.92 7.64
C SER A 464 12.48 -18.70 8.48
N ASP A 465 12.57 -19.00 9.77
CA ASP A 465 11.51 -18.78 10.76
C ASP A 465 11.42 -17.31 11.24
N LEU A 466 12.20 -16.40 10.66
CA LEU A 466 12.19 -14.99 11.04
C LEU A 466 10.78 -14.42 10.77
N PHE A 467 10.05 -14.10 11.86
CA PHE A 467 8.64 -13.69 11.86
C PHE A 467 7.62 -14.74 11.37
N GLY A 468 7.80 -16.01 11.74
CA GLY A 468 6.72 -17.02 11.64
C GLY A 468 6.59 -17.71 10.28
N GLY A 469 7.49 -17.43 9.33
CA GLY A 469 7.77 -18.28 8.17
C GLY A 469 6.79 -18.23 6.99
N ASN A 470 5.59 -17.64 7.14
CA ASN A 470 4.56 -17.67 6.09
C ASN A 470 4.76 -16.64 4.96
N SER A 471 5.34 -15.48 5.27
CA SER A 471 5.54 -14.38 4.31
C SER A 471 7.03 -14.18 4.03
N ASN A 472 7.37 -13.84 2.78
CA ASN A 472 8.76 -13.66 2.36
C ASN A 472 8.97 -12.38 1.55
N TRP A 473 9.81 -11.50 2.07
CA TRP A 473 10.24 -10.24 1.44
C TRP A 473 11.65 -10.31 0.85
N ARG A 474 12.36 -11.45 0.97
CA ARG A 474 13.74 -11.64 0.50
C ARG A 474 13.88 -11.99 -0.99
N GLY A 475 12.86 -11.72 -1.79
CA GLY A 475 12.91 -12.01 -3.22
C GLY A 475 11.59 -11.91 -3.96
N PRO A 476 10.44 -12.38 -3.43
CA PRO A 476 9.17 -12.39 -4.15
C PRO A 476 8.73 -10.99 -4.59
N VAL A 477 7.84 -10.98 -5.57
CA VAL A 477 7.18 -9.77 -6.06
C VAL A 477 5.92 -9.53 -5.21
N TRP A 478 5.82 -8.33 -4.63
CA TRP A 478 4.68 -7.89 -3.84
C TRP A 478 3.94 -6.76 -4.56
N MET A 479 2.63 -6.89 -4.68
CA MET A 479 1.78 -5.91 -5.37
C MET A 479 1.82 -4.50 -4.77
N PRO A 480 1.74 -4.27 -3.44
CA PRO A 480 1.59 -2.91 -2.88
C PRO A 480 2.81 -2.01 -3.12
N THR A 481 4.04 -2.54 -2.96
CA THR A 481 5.27 -1.77 -3.19
C THR A 481 5.50 -1.50 -4.67
N ASN A 482 5.26 -2.49 -5.53
CA ASN A 482 5.31 -2.33 -6.98
C ASN A 482 4.28 -1.31 -7.50
N PHE A 483 3.05 -1.35 -6.98
CA PHE A 483 2.01 -0.37 -7.31
C PHE A 483 2.42 1.06 -6.89
N THR A 484 3.01 1.20 -5.70
CA THR A 484 3.51 2.50 -5.21
C THR A 484 4.66 3.01 -6.05
N LEU A 485 5.57 2.13 -6.48
CA LEU A 485 6.66 2.46 -7.41
C LEU A 485 6.11 2.98 -8.75
N VAL A 486 5.13 2.29 -9.35
CA VAL A 486 4.50 2.76 -10.60
C VAL A 486 3.92 4.17 -10.41
N GLN A 487 3.21 4.42 -9.31
CA GLN A 487 2.68 5.76 -9.03
C GLN A 487 3.77 6.81 -8.80
N ALA A 488 4.89 6.45 -8.16
CA ALA A 488 6.02 7.36 -7.99
C ALA A 488 6.63 7.74 -9.34
N LEU A 489 6.91 6.76 -10.20
CA LEU A 489 7.46 6.99 -11.55
C LEU A 489 6.54 7.86 -12.40
N GLU A 490 5.23 7.71 -12.28
CA GLU A 490 4.26 8.59 -12.96
C GLU A 490 4.31 10.04 -12.46
N LYS A 491 4.51 10.25 -11.15
CA LYS A 491 4.68 11.59 -10.57
C LYS A 491 5.99 12.24 -11.06
N TYR A 492 7.10 11.49 -11.07
CA TYR A 492 8.35 11.97 -11.65
C TYR A 492 8.21 12.24 -13.15
N HIS A 493 7.57 11.35 -13.90
CA HIS A 493 7.33 11.56 -15.33
C HIS A 493 6.48 12.80 -15.58
N ARG A 494 5.38 12.99 -14.82
CA ARG A 494 4.56 14.20 -14.91
C ARG A 494 5.48 15.40 -14.84
N TYR A 495 6.32 15.51 -13.82
CA TYR A 495 7.17 16.68 -13.64
C TYR A 495 8.31 16.81 -14.67
N LEU A 496 9.10 15.76 -14.89
CA LEU A 496 10.34 15.75 -15.69
C LEU A 496 10.08 15.66 -17.21
N GLY A 497 8.92 15.12 -17.62
CA GLY A 497 8.49 15.02 -19.01
C GLY A 497 9.22 13.96 -19.84
N ASP A 498 8.93 13.97 -21.16
CA ASP A 498 9.43 12.98 -22.13
C ASP A 498 10.94 13.06 -22.42
N GLY A 499 11.56 14.20 -22.11
CA GLY A 499 12.98 14.44 -22.32
C GLY A 499 13.86 13.76 -21.28
N PHE A 500 13.34 13.43 -20.09
CA PHE A 500 14.08 12.70 -19.08
C PHE A 500 14.02 11.20 -19.38
N ARG A 501 15.15 10.67 -19.81
CA ARG A 501 15.30 9.28 -20.25
C ARG A 501 16.43 8.60 -19.49
N VAL A 502 16.29 7.30 -19.29
CA VAL A 502 17.33 6.47 -18.66
C VAL A 502 17.50 5.18 -19.48
N PRO A 503 18.72 4.63 -19.54
CA PRO A 503 18.97 3.38 -20.23
C PRO A 503 18.30 2.21 -19.52
N VAL A 504 17.77 1.27 -20.29
CA VAL A 504 17.16 0.03 -19.79
C VAL A 504 18.06 -1.17 -20.18
N PRO A 505 18.82 -1.75 -19.22
CA PRO A 505 19.90 -2.69 -19.55
C PRO A 505 19.49 -3.89 -20.41
N PHE A 506 18.37 -4.54 -20.09
CA PHE A 506 17.90 -5.74 -20.80
C PHE A 506 17.30 -5.47 -22.19
N LEU A 507 17.09 -4.20 -22.54
CA LEU A 507 16.66 -3.75 -23.87
C LEU A 507 17.83 -3.15 -24.65
N ASP A 508 19.00 -3.78 -24.59
CA ASP A 508 20.22 -3.31 -25.23
C ASP A 508 20.58 -1.84 -24.86
N ASN A 509 20.26 -1.43 -23.63
CA ASN A 509 20.38 -0.05 -23.14
C ASN A 509 19.53 0.98 -23.92
N GLU A 510 18.39 0.58 -24.48
CA GLU A 510 17.41 1.53 -25.03
C GLU A 510 17.01 2.56 -23.97
N GLU A 511 16.96 3.83 -24.38
CA GLU A 511 16.58 4.94 -23.50
C GLU A 511 15.06 5.14 -23.44
N LEU A 512 14.47 4.74 -22.32
CA LEU A 512 13.04 4.92 -22.05
C LEU A 512 12.79 6.13 -21.15
N ASN A 513 11.67 6.82 -21.37
CA ASN A 513 11.18 7.81 -20.42
C ASN A 513 10.48 7.12 -19.23
N LEU A 514 10.23 7.89 -18.16
CA LEU A 514 9.65 7.35 -16.92
C LEU A 514 8.22 6.80 -17.07
N GLN A 515 7.41 7.31 -18.03
CA GLN A 515 6.08 6.73 -18.31
C GLN A 515 6.17 5.37 -19.00
N GLN A 516 7.11 5.21 -19.93
CA GLN A 516 7.40 3.94 -20.58
C GLN A 516 7.88 2.92 -19.55
N ILE A 517 8.76 3.31 -18.63
CA ILE A 517 9.24 2.46 -17.53
C ILE A 517 8.11 2.08 -16.56
N ALA A 518 7.29 3.04 -16.13
CA ALA A 518 6.13 2.76 -15.29
C ALA A 518 5.15 1.80 -15.99
N THR A 519 4.99 1.92 -17.32
CA THR A 519 4.18 1.00 -18.12
C THR A 519 4.80 -0.37 -18.19
N LEU A 520 6.10 -0.47 -18.43
CA LEU A 520 6.83 -1.73 -18.48
C LEU A 520 6.64 -2.53 -17.19
N ILE A 521 6.80 -1.90 -16.03
CA ILE A 521 6.61 -2.54 -14.73
C ILE A 521 5.14 -2.93 -14.51
N ALA A 522 4.20 -2.03 -14.85
CA ALA A 522 2.77 -2.32 -14.72
C ALA A 522 2.32 -3.50 -15.59
N GLU A 523 2.80 -3.60 -16.83
CA GLU A 523 2.49 -4.74 -17.71
C GLU A 523 3.06 -6.05 -17.16
N ARG A 524 4.32 -6.06 -16.69
CA ARG A 524 4.91 -7.26 -16.04
C ARG A 524 4.08 -7.76 -14.85
N LEU A 525 3.49 -6.86 -14.06
CA LEU A 525 2.61 -7.22 -12.95
C LEU A 525 1.26 -7.77 -13.42
N VAL A 526 0.67 -7.20 -14.48
CA VAL A 526 -0.59 -7.71 -15.04
C VAL A 526 -0.37 -9.06 -15.73
N ASP A 527 0.81 -9.26 -16.33
CA ASP A 527 1.19 -10.50 -17.01
C ASP A 527 1.32 -11.70 -16.05
N LEU A 528 1.37 -11.48 -14.73
CA LEU A 528 1.16 -12.56 -13.74
C LEU A 528 -0.20 -13.27 -13.93
N TYR A 529 -1.20 -12.55 -14.44
CA TYR A 529 -2.58 -13.00 -14.59
C TYR A 529 -3.03 -13.13 -16.06
N ARG A 530 -2.17 -12.76 -17.01
CA ARG A 530 -2.41 -13.03 -18.44
C ARG A 530 -1.81 -14.37 -18.82
N ARG A 531 -2.41 -15.02 -19.82
CA ARG A 531 -1.86 -16.24 -20.40
C ARG A 531 -0.56 -15.93 -21.14
N ASP A 532 0.45 -16.72 -20.85
CA ASP A 532 1.73 -16.68 -21.55
C ASP A 532 1.63 -17.30 -22.94
N GLU A 533 2.77 -17.38 -23.63
CA GLU A 533 2.89 -18.00 -24.95
C GLU A 533 2.51 -19.49 -25.00
N ASN A 534 2.53 -20.19 -23.84
CA ASN A 534 2.09 -21.57 -23.70
C ASN A 534 0.60 -21.67 -23.31
N GLY A 535 -0.08 -20.53 -23.17
CA GLY A 535 -1.46 -20.45 -22.73
C GLY A 535 -1.64 -20.57 -21.22
N HIS A 536 -0.59 -20.55 -20.40
CA HIS A 536 -0.70 -20.67 -18.95
C HIS A 536 -0.74 -19.31 -18.25
N VAL A 537 -1.54 -19.19 -17.19
CA VAL A 537 -1.50 -18.03 -16.29
C VAL A 537 -0.37 -18.24 -15.26
N PRO A 538 0.68 -17.40 -15.21
CA PRO A 538 1.84 -17.61 -14.34
C PRO A 538 1.50 -17.71 -12.84
N ALA A 539 0.55 -16.90 -12.36
CA ALA A 539 0.12 -16.92 -10.96
C ALA A 539 -0.49 -18.28 -10.54
N LEU A 540 -1.08 -19.03 -11.47
CA LEU A 540 -1.70 -20.31 -11.17
C LEU A 540 -0.66 -21.44 -11.21
N ARG A 541 -0.72 -22.35 -10.23
CA ARG A 541 0.15 -23.51 -10.17
C ARG A 541 0.07 -24.36 -11.45
N GLY A 542 1.23 -24.80 -11.95
CA GLY A 542 1.30 -25.73 -13.09
C GLY A 542 0.52 -27.02 -12.84
N GLY A 543 -0.26 -27.46 -13.83
CA GLY A 543 -1.14 -28.63 -13.73
C GLY A 543 -2.41 -28.42 -12.89
N SER A 544 -2.69 -27.18 -12.45
CA SER A 544 -3.97 -26.84 -11.85
C SER A 544 -5.10 -26.95 -12.90
N PRO A 545 -6.29 -27.46 -12.54
CA PRO A 545 -7.44 -27.47 -13.44
C PRO A 545 -7.89 -26.06 -13.84
N PHE A 546 -7.49 -25.02 -13.09
CA PHE A 546 -7.72 -23.61 -13.46
C PHE A 546 -6.85 -23.12 -14.63
N GLN A 547 -5.89 -23.93 -15.10
CA GLN A 547 -5.16 -23.62 -16.33
C GLN A 547 -5.99 -24.00 -17.57
N ASP A 548 -6.52 -25.24 -17.59
CA ASP A 548 -6.94 -25.90 -18.82
C ASP A 548 -8.39 -26.47 -18.80
N ASP A 549 -9.01 -26.66 -17.63
CA ASP A 549 -10.37 -27.23 -17.58
C ASP A 549 -11.37 -26.22 -18.16
N PRO A 550 -12.19 -26.57 -19.17
CA PRO A 550 -13.13 -25.64 -19.80
C PRO A 550 -14.10 -24.95 -18.83
N ASN A 551 -14.35 -25.53 -17.65
CA ASN A 551 -15.23 -24.96 -16.64
C ASN A 551 -14.49 -23.97 -15.73
N TRP A 552 -13.17 -24.09 -15.54
CA TRP A 552 -12.41 -23.36 -14.52
C TRP A 552 -11.27 -22.51 -15.09
N GLN A 553 -10.86 -22.73 -16.34
CA GLN A 553 -9.77 -22.03 -17.04
C GLN A 553 -9.93 -20.49 -17.05
N ASP A 554 -11.14 -20.04 -16.81
CA ASP A 554 -11.54 -18.64 -16.87
C ASP A 554 -11.65 -17.99 -15.48
N LEU A 555 -11.29 -18.70 -14.40
CA LEU A 555 -11.34 -18.25 -13.01
C LEU A 555 -9.94 -18.04 -12.43
N CYS A 556 -9.77 -17.01 -11.60
CA CYS A 556 -8.50 -16.68 -10.96
C CYS A 556 -8.56 -16.88 -9.44
N PHE A 557 -7.44 -17.31 -8.86
CA PHE A 557 -7.12 -17.11 -7.44
C PHE A 557 -6.25 -15.88 -7.29
N PHE A 558 -6.37 -15.17 -6.18
CA PHE A 558 -5.57 -13.98 -5.90
C PHE A 558 -4.63 -14.26 -4.74
N TYR A 559 -3.34 -14.07 -4.98
CA TYR A 559 -2.29 -14.49 -4.08
C TYR A 559 -1.68 -13.33 -3.30
N GLU A 560 -1.14 -13.63 -2.12
CA GLU A 560 -0.47 -12.66 -1.24
C GLU A 560 0.79 -12.09 -1.91
N TYR A 561 1.63 -12.94 -2.49
CA TYR A 561 2.84 -12.56 -3.23
C TYR A 561 3.16 -13.57 -4.34
N PHE A 562 4.15 -13.26 -5.17
CA PHE A 562 4.48 -14.06 -6.36
C PHE A 562 5.95 -14.43 -6.41
N HIS A 563 6.22 -15.68 -6.77
CA HIS A 563 7.57 -16.16 -6.97
C HIS A 563 8.26 -15.32 -8.05
N ALA A 564 9.37 -14.67 -7.71
CA ALA A 564 9.97 -13.68 -8.61
C ALA A 564 10.49 -14.27 -9.94
N ASP A 565 10.97 -15.51 -9.96
CA ASP A 565 11.49 -16.11 -11.20
C ASP A 565 10.43 -16.85 -12.05
N THR A 566 9.34 -17.34 -11.44
CA THR A 566 8.35 -18.20 -12.14
C THR A 566 6.98 -17.55 -12.27
N GLY A 567 6.69 -16.53 -11.45
CA GLY A 567 5.40 -15.85 -11.41
C GLY A 567 4.34 -16.60 -10.58
N GLN A 568 4.66 -17.80 -10.08
CA GLN A 568 3.72 -18.61 -9.29
C GLN A 568 3.20 -17.82 -8.09
N GLY A 569 1.88 -17.81 -7.90
CA GLY A 569 1.24 -17.25 -6.71
C GLY A 569 1.54 -18.08 -5.45
N LEU A 570 1.86 -17.39 -4.37
CA LEU A 570 2.30 -17.93 -3.08
C LEU A 570 1.58 -17.21 -1.92
N GLY A 571 1.71 -17.78 -0.72
CA GLY A 571 0.99 -17.31 0.46
C GLY A 571 -0.52 -17.53 0.32
N ALA A 572 -1.30 -16.67 0.98
CA ALA A 572 -2.76 -16.77 0.96
C ALA A 572 -3.34 -16.67 -0.45
N ALA A 573 -4.22 -17.60 -0.84
CA ALA A 573 -4.75 -17.74 -2.21
C ALA A 573 -6.12 -17.09 -2.45
N HIS A 574 -6.71 -16.48 -1.40
CA HIS A 574 -7.89 -15.63 -1.49
C HIS A 574 -7.56 -14.18 -1.14
N GLN A 575 -6.28 -13.79 -1.24
CA GLN A 575 -5.79 -12.45 -1.00
C GLN A 575 -6.20 -11.57 -2.19
N THR A 576 -7.49 -11.26 -2.26
CA THR A 576 -7.99 -10.18 -3.11
C THR A 576 -8.08 -8.91 -2.26
N GLY A 577 -7.04 -8.68 -1.46
CA GLY A 577 -6.78 -7.47 -0.71
C GLY A 577 -5.96 -6.53 -1.58
N TRP A 578 -4.66 -6.42 -1.32
CA TRP A 578 -3.79 -5.61 -2.17
C TRP A 578 -3.64 -6.19 -3.59
N THR A 579 -3.83 -7.49 -3.84
CA THR A 579 -3.71 -8.02 -5.20
C THR A 579 -4.89 -7.56 -6.06
N GLY A 580 -5.97 -7.07 -5.45
CA GLY A 580 -7.04 -6.33 -6.13
C GLY A 580 -6.56 -5.08 -6.88
N LEU A 581 -5.37 -4.54 -6.55
CA LEU A 581 -4.72 -3.44 -7.28
C LEU A 581 -4.46 -3.76 -8.77
N LEU A 582 -4.52 -5.03 -9.18
CA LEU A 582 -4.55 -5.42 -10.59
C LEU A 582 -5.62 -4.67 -11.38
N ALA A 583 -6.78 -4.39 -10.78
CA ALA A 583 -7.83 -3.59 -11.43
C ALA A 583 -7.33 -2.18 -11.78
N ASN A 584 -6.57 -1.55 -10.89
CA ASN A 584 -5.96 -0.24 -11.16
C ASN A 584 -4.89 -0.32 -12.26
N LEU A 585 -4.05 -1.36 -12.24
CA LEU A 585 -2.98 -1.56 -13.23
C LEU A 585 -3.53 -1.86 -14.63
N VAL A 586 -4.56 -2.70 -14.73
CA VAL A 586 -5.29 -2.94 -15.99
C VAL A 586 -5.93 -1.65 -16.47
N MET A 587 -6.65 -0.93 -15.61
CA MET A 587 -7.30 0.33 -16.00
C MET A 587 -6.28 1.37 -16.50
N ARG A 588 -5.10 1.44 -15.89
CA ARG A 588 -3.99 2.31 -16.29
C ARG A 588 -3.56 2.09 -17.75
N ARG A 589 -3.46 0.83 -18.20
CA ARG A 589 -3.09 0.49 -19.59
C ARG A 589 -4.01 1.17 -20.61
N HIS A 590 -5.29 1.26 -20.29
CA HIS A 590 -6.32 1.81 -21.17
C HIS A 590 -6.58 3.30 -20.95
N ARG A 591 -6.17 3.86 -19.80
CA ARG A 591 -6.28 5.30 -19.47
C ARG A 591 -4.90 5.97 -19.40
N LYS A 592 -4.21 6.05 -20.55
CA LYS A 592 -2.83 6.57 -20.67
C LYS A 592 -2.67 8.09 -20.52
N HIS A 593 -3.78 8.78 -20.32
CA HIS A 593 -3.94 10.19 -20.55
C HIS A 593 -4.17 10.89 -19.21
N ILE A 594 -3.37 11.92 -18.92
CA ILE A 594 -3.57 12.77 -17.74
C ILE A 594 -5.04 13.22 -17.74
N PRO A 595 -5.82 13.06 -16.66
CA PRO A 595 -7.22 13.50 -16.64
C PRO A 595 -7.33 14.97 -17.06
N ALA A 596 -8.38 15.33 -17.81
CA ALA A 596 -8.55 16.67 -18.40
C ALA A 596 -8.36 17.80 -17.36
N PHE A 597 -8.84 17.57 -16.14
CA PHE A 597 -8.65 18.46 -14.99
C PHE A 597 -7.20 18.91 -14.75
N TRP A 598 -6.19 18.05 -14.96
CA TRP A 598 -4.78 18.41 -14.75
C TRP A 598 -4.11 18.96 -16.02
N ARG A 599 -4.84 19.05 -17.13
CA ARG A 599 -4.36 19.66 -18.38
C ARG A 599 -4.90 21.07 -18.58
N ASP A 600 -6.11 21.33 -18.10
CA ASP A 600 -6.77 22.61 -18.29
C ASP A 600 -6.12 23.64 -17.36
N LYS A 601 -5.68 24.75 -17.97
CA LYS A 601 -4.99 25.87 -17.28
C LYS A 601 -5.97 26.90 -16.70
N ASP A 602 -7.27 26.60 -16.72
CA ASP A 602 -8.35 27.54 -16.47
C ASP A 602 -8.91 27.45 -15.05
#